data_AF-A0A934EW90-F1
#
_entry.id   AF-A0A934EW90-F1
#
_cell.length_a   1.000
_cell.length_b   1.000
_cell.length_c   1.000
_cell.angle_alpha   90.00
_cell.angle_beta   90.00
_cell.angle_gamma   90.00
#
_symmetry.space_group_name_H-M   'P 1'
#
loop_
_entity.id
_entity.type
_entity.pdbx_description
1 polymer ?
#
loop_
_entity_poly.entity_id
_entity_poly.type
_entity_poly.pdbx_seq_one_letter_code
_entity_poly.pdbx_strand_id
1 'polypeptide(L)'
;MRGDFDGDGRLTARDAEAALQMSAGLREESLILDMDGDGRVMSADARLILQGITGAPPPKPPPAADAKPPSRPPPAIATTPARTPPPARSERPAAARQSSPFFVSLQVHFPNNLDKLVKQQGGGSGREAFKRLERELMALDVRAVQYKADDSPLILHFRGSSTTAYSPEMFSPGDPFSAPVTIEFRGKTTHALKGALLLKCAGVFTSEAQLLARHANVVLADNQPKKSSGSEVKPLFVETAQGTFSRDDKLPDGSIRVSGGPLVKGWSDQAKRENLQLAAQIAALCAAETALLGAPAADKKLACLRRFRDQTLASSDLGRTMIRFYYDTFSPWAAGLMHQRAPSRALFRAGVELAVAGIETLTELPPAMVAVFASVRGIGP
;
A
#
# COMPACT_ATOMS: atom_id res chain seq x y z
N MET A 1 -42.29 -13.83 5.21
CA MET A 1 -42.50 -12.75 6.22
C MET A 1 -41.52 -11.61 5.93
N ARG A 2 -41.71 -10.37 6.40
CA ARG A 2 -40.69 -9.31 6.16
C ARG A 2 -39.40 -9.69 6.89
N GLY A 3 -38.28 -9.70 6.17
CA GLY A 3 -36.98 -10.19 6.64
C GLY A 3 -36.73 -11.69 6.47
N ASP A 4 -37.70 -12.47 5.98
CA ASP A 4 -37.59 -13.93 5.79
C ASP A 4 -37.37 -14.21 4.30
N PHE A 5 -36.11 -14.45 3.95
CA PHE A 5 -35.59 -14.49 2.60
C PHE A 5 -35.82 -15.85 1.92
N ASP A 6 -35.70 -16.95 2.67
CA ASP A 6 -35.88 -18.29 2.13
C ASP A 6 -37.35 -18.80 2.23
N GLY A 7 -38.22 -18.03 2.88
CA GLY A 7 -39.65 -18.29 2.94
C GLY A 7 -40.02 -19.41 3.91
N ASP A 8 -39.13 -19.76 4.84
CA ASP A 8 -39.36 -20.81 5.83
C ASP A 8 -40.26 -20.35 7.00
N GLY A 9 -40.63 -19.07 7.00
CA GLY A 9 -41.51 -18.48 8.02
C GLY A 9 -40.79 -18.18 9.33
N ARG A 10 -39.45 -18.17 9.37
CA ARG A 10 -38.62 -17.81 10.52
C ARG A 10 -37.60 -16.75 10.09
N LEU A 11 -37.13 -15.97 11.06
CA LEU A 11 -35.93 -15.17 10.86
C LEU A 11 -34.75 -15.98 11.36
N THR A 12 -33.73 -16.13 10.53
CA THR A 12 -32.52 -16.89 10.82
C THR A 12 -31.28 -16.12 10.37
N ALA A 13 -30.10 -16.58 10.80
CA ALA A 13 -28.84 -15.97 10.39
C ALA A 13 -28.63 -15.98 8.86
N ARG A 14 -29.31 -16.90 8.14
CA ARG A 14 -29.26 -16.96 6.67
C ARG A 14 -29.93 -15.75 6.01
N ASP A 15 -31.01 -15.25 6.61
CA ASP A 15 -31.71 -14.08 6.09
C ASP A 15 -30.86 -12.81 6.28
N ALA A 16 -30.20 -12.70 7.43
CA ALA A 16 -29.25 -11.61 7.70
C ALA A 16 -28.03 -11.66 6.78
N GLU A 17 -27.49 -12.86 6.50
CA GLU A 17 -26.41 -13.04 5.53
C GLU A 17 -26.84 -12.62 4.12
N ALA A 18 -28.04 -13.00 3.69
CA ALA A 18 -28.58 -12.61 2.40
C ALA A 18 -28.69 -11.07 2.26
N ALA A 19 -29.17 -10.38 3.30
CA ALA A 19 -29.23 -8.91 3.31
C ALA A 19 -27.83 -8.28 3.21
N LEU A 20 -26.84 -8.85 3.90
CA LEU A 20 -25.44 -8.41 3.83
C LEU A 20 -24.85 -8.59 2.42
N GLN A 21 -25.10 -9.74 1.78
CA GLN A 21 -24.67 -10.01 0.41
C GLN A 21 -25.31 -9.03 -0.59
N MET A 22 -26.59 -8.67 -0.41
CA MET A 22 -27.26 -7.64 -1.22
C MET A 22 -26.62 -6.26 -1.03
N SER A 23 -26.34 -5.86 0.22
CA SER A 23 -25.69 -4.57 0.51
C SER A 23 -24.29 -4.46 -0.10
N ALA A 24 -23.61 -5.59 -0.32
CA ALA A 24 -22.30 -5.68 -0.95
C ALA A 24 -22.36 -5.82 -2.48
N GLY A 25 -23.56 -5.86 -3.09
CA GLY A 25 -23.76 -6.07 -4.52
C GLY A 25 -23.39 -7.47 -5.01
N LEU A 26 -23.34 -8.45 -4.10
CA LEU A 26 -23.01 -9.84 -4.41
C LEU A 26 -24.25 -10.67 -4.78
N ARG A 27 -25.45 -10.11 -4.58
CA ARG A 27 -26.75 -10.74 -4.83
C ARG A 27 -27.75 -9.69 -5.31
N GLU A 28 -28.71 -10.09 -6.15
CA GLU A 28 -29.82 -9.23 -6.57
C GLU A 28 -30.65 -8.78 -5.36
N GLU A 29 -31.03 -7.51 -5.37
CA GLU A 29 -31.74 -6.85 -4.28
C GLU A 29 -33.20 -7.33 -4.18
N SER A 30 -33.64 -7.66 -2.97
CA SER A 30 -35.01 -8.06 -2.69
C SER A 30 -35.56 -7.24 -1.53
N LEU A 31 -36.56 -6.40 -1.82
CA LEU A 31 -37.20 -5.52 -0.84
C LEU A 31 -37.96 -6.27 0.27
N ILE A 32 -38.03 -7.61 0.22
CA ILE A 32 -38.49 -8.38 1.38
C ILE A 32 -37.52 -8.27 2.57
N LEU A 33 -36.23 -8.00 2.29
CA LEU A 33 -35.17 -7.84 3.28
C LEU A 33 -34.92 -6.38 3.69
N ASP A 34 -35.55 -5.40 3.04
CA ASP A 34 -35.57 -4.00 3.52
C ASP A 34 -36.41 -4.00 4.80
N MET A 35 -35.77 -3.87 5.97
CA MET A 35 -36.41 -3.96 7.28
C MET A 35 -36.79 -2.59 7.84
N ASP A 36 -36.13 -1.51 7.41
CA ASP A 36 -36.42 -0.15 7.87
C ASP A 36 -37.39 0.64 6.97
N GLY A 37 -37.65 0.16 5.75
CA GLY A 37 -38.58 0.72 4.77
C GLY A 37 -38.01 1.89 3.97
N ASP A 38 -36.69 2.01 3.87
CA ASP A 38 -36.06 3.08 3.09
C ASP A 38 -36.02 2.81 1.57
N GLY A 39 -36.48 1.63 1.14
CA GLY A 39 -36.52 1.20 -0.26
C GLY A 39 -35.19 0.62 -0.76
N ARG A 40 -34.26 0.30 0.13
CA ARG A 40 -32.96 -0.32 -0.17
C ARG A 40 -32.65 -1.43 0.84
N VAL A 41 -31.77 -2.35 0.46
CA VAL A 41 -31.26 -3.40 1.37
C VAL A 41 -29.80 -3.11 1.70
N MET A 42 -29.59 -2.52 2.88
CA MET A 42 -28.30 -2.12 3.40
C MET A 42 -27.87 -3.03 4.58
N SER A 43 -26.64 -2.85 5.06
CA SER A 43 -26.16 -3.58 6.25
C SER A 43 -26.96 -3.25 7.53
N ALA A 44 -27.70 -2.14 7.53
CA ALA A 44 -28.64 -1.77 8.58
C ALA A 44 -29.77 -2.81 8.71
N ASP A 45 -30.28 -3.31 7.58
CA ASP A 45 -31.36 -4.30 7.55
C ASP A 45 -30.91 -5.65 8.06
N ALA A 46 -29.71 -6.10 7.66
CA ALA A 46 -29.11 -7.33 8.19
C ALA A 46 -29.01 -7.30 9.73
N ARG A 47 -28.69 -6.12 10.30
CA ARG A 47 -28.66 -5.93 11.75
C ARG A 47 -30.06 -5.97 12.38
N LEU A 48 -31.07 -5.41 11.73
CA LEU A 48 -32.46 -5.48 12.20
C LEU A 48 -32.98 -6.93 12.20
N ILE A 49 -32.62 -7.74 11.20
CA ILE A 49 -32.91 -9.18 11.16
C ILE A 49 -32.27 -9.89 12.35
N LEU A 50 -30.98 -9.65 12.61
CA LEU A 50 -30.27 -10.23 13.76
C LEU A 50 -30.88 -9.82 15.12
N GLN A 51 -31.37 -8.58 15.23
CA GLN A 51 -32.10 -8.12 16.42
C GLN A 51 -33.43 -8.86 16.58
N GLY A 52 -34.17 -9.07 15.48
CA GLY A 52 -35.39 -9.88 15.46
C GLY A 52 -35.15 -11.32 15.92
N ILE A 53 -34.02 -11.92 15.53
CA ILE A 53 -33.64 -13.29 15.95
C ILE A 53 -33.32 -13.36 17.44
N THR A 54 -32.60 -12.36 17.95
CA THR A 54 -32.10 -12.35 19.34
C THR A 54 -33.10 -11.80 20.34
N GLY A 55 -34.21 -11.20 19.88
CA GLY A 55 -35.15 -10.47 20.72
C GLY A 55 -34.54 -9.23 21.37
N ALA A 56 -33.37 -8.78 20.90
CA ALA A 56 -32.70 -7.60 21.42
C ALA A 56 -33.46 -6.34 20.95
N PRO A 57 -33.81 -5.42 21.86
CA PRO A 57 -34.50 -4.19 21.48
C PRO A 57 -33.60 -3.35 20.57
N PRO A 58 -34.17 -2.67 19.55
CA PRO A 58 -33.38 -1.85 18.64
C PRO A 58 -32.69 -0.72 19.42
N PRO A 59 -31.43 -0.39 19.09
CA PRO A 59 -30.71 0.70 19.72
C PRO A 59 -31.47 2.00 19.46
N LYS A 60 -31.69 2.77 20.53
CA LYS A 60 -32.39 4.05 20.47
C LYS A 60 -31.66 4.93 19.44
N PRO A 61 -32.36 5.48 18.42
CA PRO A 61 -31.71 6.31 17.43
C PRO A 61 -31.01 7.47 18.13
N PRO A 62 -29.79 7.83 17.68
CA PRO A 62 -29.12 9.02 18.20
C PRO A 62 -30.05 10.23 18.05
N PRO A 63 -30.06 11.17 19.01
CA PRO A 63 -30.91 12.35 18.93
C PRO A 63 -30.67 13.03 17.59
N ALA A 64 -31.75 13.21 16.83
CA ALA A 64 -31.72 13.85 15.53
C ALA A 64 -31.04 15.22 15.69
N ALA A 65 -29.85 15.36 15.11
CA ALA A 65 -29.22 16.66 14.98
C ALA A 65 -30.16 17.54 14.15
N ASP A 66 -30.49 18.72 14.69
CA ASP A 66 -31.42 19.69 14.14
C ASP A 66 -31.18 19.95 12.63
N ALA A 67 -31.87 19.19 11.79
CA ALA A 67 -31.90 19.40 10.36
C ALA A 67 -32.80 20.61 10.08
N LYS A 68 -32.14 21.76 9.92
CA LYS A 68 -32.75 23.01 9.45
C LYS A 68 -33.54 22.74 8.16
N PRO A 69 -34.85 23.08 8.09
CA PRO A 69 -35.66 22.80 6.92
C PRO A 69 -35.17 23.60 5.71
N PRO A 70 -35.17 23.02 4.49
CA PRO A 70 -34.73 23.71 3.29
C PRO A 70 -35.66 24.87 2.94
N SER A 71 -35.06 26.04 2.76
CA SER A 71 -35.71 27.28 2.33
C SER A 71 -36.26 27.16 0.91
N ARG A 72 -37.54 27.53 0.79
CA ARG A 72 -38.38 27.68 -0.41
C ARG A 72 -37.68 28.47 -1.55
N PRO A 73 -37.85 28.10 -2.83
CA PRO A 73 -37.35 28.91 -3.95
C PRO A 73 -38.28 30.11 -4.25
N PRO A 74 -37.75 31.25 -4.71
CA PRO A 74 -38.57 32.38 -5.16
C PRO A 74 -39.08 32.19 -6.60
N PRO A 75 -40.16 32.89 -7.00
CA PRO A 75 -40.91 32.61 -8.22
C PRO A 75 -40.28 33.22 -9.47
N ALA A 76 -40.67 32.64 -10.61
CA ALA A 76 -40.29 33.06 -11.95
C ALA A 76 -40.76 34.48 -12.28
N ILE A 77 -39.88 35.25 -12.94
CA ILE A 77 -40.25 36.45 -13.70
C ILE A 77 -39.76 36.24 -15.13
N ALA A 78 -40.72 36.17 -16.03
CA ALA A 78 -40.51 36.20 -17.47
C ALA A 78 -40.44 37.67 -17.92
N THR A 79 -39.40 38.01 -18.68
CA THR A 79 -39.43 39.14 -19.63
C THR A 79 -38.33 38.95 -20.68
N THR A 80 -38.74 38.78 -21.93
CA THR A 80 -37.91 38.98 -23.13
C THR A 80 -37.99 40.48 -23.48
N PRO A 81 -36.87 41.16 -23.81
CA PRO A 81 -36.63 41.46 -25.22
C PRO A 81 -35.15 41.65 -25.65
N ALA A 82 -34.98 41.75 -26.97
CA ALA A 82 -33.89 42.36 -27.74
C ALA A 82 -32.55 41.59 -27.88
N ARG A 83 -32.36 41.03 -29.07
CA ARG A 83 -31.09 40.50 -29.59
C ARG A 83 -30.09 41.64 -29.81
N THR A 84 -29.11 41.70 -28.93
CA THR A 84 -27.81 42.36 -29.17
C THR A 84 -26.76 41.25 -29.29
N PRO A 85 -25.81 41.30 -30.25
CA PRO A 85 -24.74 40.30 -30.34
C PRO A 85 -23.95 40.28 -29.02
N PRO A 86 -23.79 39.12 -28.35
CA PRO A 86 -23.10 39.07 -27.07
C PRO A 86 -21.62 39.44 -27.27
N PRO A 87 -21.05 40.30 -26.41
CA PRO A 87 -19.61 40.51 -26.39
C PRO A 87 -18.93 39.16 -26.15
N ALA A 88 -17.78 38.95 -26.81
CA ALA A 88 -16.98 37.75 -26.69
C ALA A 88 -16.93 37.31 -25.21
N ARG A 89 -17.56 36.17 -24.94
CA ARG A 89 -17.72 35.61 -23.60
C ARG A 89 -16.31 35.39 -23.06
N SER A 90 -15.83 36.31 -22.24
CA SER A 90 -14.63 36.11 -21.46
C SER A 90 -14.89 34.85 -20.66
N GLU A 91 -14.23 33.75 -21.06
CA GLU A 91 -14.20 32.51 -20.31
C GLU A 91 -13.68 32.87 -18.93
N ARG A 92 -14.59 33.12 -17.98
CA ARG A 92 -14.23 33.16 -16.58
C ARG A 92 -13.51 31.83 -16.36
N PRO A 93 -12.22 31.84 -15.97
CA PRO A 93 -11.52 30.61 -15.64
C PRO A 93 -12.41 29.89 -14.65
N ALA A 94 -12.87 28.68 -15.02
CA ALA A 94 -13.70 27.87 -14.17
C ALA A 94 -12.93 27.74 -12.86
N ALA A 95 -13.42 28.39 -11.80
CA ALA A 95 -12.78 28.36 -10.50
C ALA A 95 -12.60 26.89 -10.16
N ALA A 96 -11.35 26.43 -10.16
CA ALA A 96 -11.01 25.02 -9.98
C ALA A 96 -11.63 24.59 -8.66
N ARG A 97 -12.71 23.80 -8.74
CA ARG A 97 -13.41 23.33 -7.55
C ARG A 97 -12.45 22.41 -6.83
N GLN A 98 -11.92 22.87 -5.70
CA GLN A 98 -11.12 22.04 -4.81
C GLN A 98 -12.01 20.88 -4.36
N SER A 99 -11.64 19.66 -4.75
CA SER A 99 -12.38 18.47 -4.31
C SER A 99 -12.06 18.18 -2.84
N SER A 100 -13.00 17.55 -2.14
CA SER A 100 -12.75 17.09 -0.77
C SER A 100 -11.61 16.07 -0.74
N PRO A 101 -10.82 15.99 0.35
CA PRO A 101 -9.79 14.97 0.48
C PRO A 101 -10.34 13.56 0.27
N PHE A 102 -9.56 12.69 -0.35
CA PHE A 102 -9.96 11.32 -0.66
C PHE A 102 -8.76 10.38 -0.64
N PHE A 103 -9.03 9.08 -0.57
CA PHE A 103 -8.04 8.02 -0.57
C PHE A 103 -8.15 7.19 -1.85
N VAL A 104 -7.00 6.72 -2.33
CA VAL A 104 -6.92 5.72 -3.39
C VAL A 104 -6.09 4.56 -2.88
N SER A 105 -6.65 3.35 -2.95
CA SER A 105 -5.92 2.11 -2.71
C SER A 105 -5.38 1.60 -4.04
N LEU A 106 -4.08 1.32 -4.09
CA LEU A 106 -3.36 0.90 -5.29
C LEU A 106 -2.66 -0.44 -5.01
N GLN A 107 -2.78 -1.38 -5.93
CA GLN A 107 -1.98 -2.61 -5.93
C GLN A 107 -0.66 -2.33 -6.66
N VAL A 108 0.46 -2.65 -6.01
CA VAL A 108 1.78 -2.55 -6.65
C VAL A 108 2.02 -3.80 -7.49
N HIS A 109 2.54 -3.64 -8.70
CA HIS A 109 2.85 -4.74 -9.60
C HIS A 109 4.35 -4.87 -9.84
N PHE A 110 4.85 -6.10 -9.72
CA PHE A 110 6.25 -6.46 -9.98
C PHE A 110 6.37 -7.53 -11.07
N PRO A 111 7.54 -7.64 -11.73
CA PRO A 111 7.75 -8.66 -12.75
C PRO A 111 7.65 -10.08 -12.16
N ASN A 112 6.75 -10.91 -12.68
CA ASN A 112 6.43 -12.24 -12.15
C ASN A 112 7.50 -13.31 -12.46
N ASN A 113 8.39 -13.06 -13.41
CA ASN A 113 9.39 -14.03 -13.90
C ASN A 113 10.84 -13.64 -13.58
N LEU A 114 11.06 -12.74 -12.61
CA LEU A 114 12.42 -12.43 -12.13
C LEU A 114 13.15 -13.72 -11.68
N ASP A 115 12.39 -14.69 -11.18
CA ASP A 115 12.90 -15.96 -10.68
C ASP A 115 13.54 -16.81 -11.78
N LYS A 116 12.88 -16.90 -12.95
CA LYS A 116 13.37 -17.63 -14.12
C LYS A 116 14.61 -16.98 -14.73
N LEU A 117 14.64 -15.65 -14.75
CA LEU A 117 15.77 -14.86 -15.28
C LEU A 117 17.02 -15.04 -14.42
N VAL A 118 16.86 -15.10 -13.10
CA VAL A 118 17.97 -15.40 -12.17
C VAL A 118 18.48 -16.83 -12.36
N LYS A 119 17.60 -17.82 -12.52
CA LYS A 119 17.97 -19.24 -12.67
C LYS A 119 18.77 -19.55 -13.94
N GLN A 120 18.56 -18.82 -15.04
CA GLN A 120 19.24 -19.07 -16.32
C GLN A 120 20.72 -18.59 -16.36
N GLN A 121 21.17 -17.80 -15.38
CA GLN A 121 22.46 -17.12 -15.40
C GLN A 121 23.66 -17.96 -14.89
N GLY A 122 23.67 -19.27 -15.12
CA GLY A 122 24.77 -20.15 -14.70
C GLY A 122 26.17 -19.65 -15.11
N GLY A 123 26.95 -19.13 -14.15
CA GLY A 123 28.40 -18.89 -14.25
C GLY A 123 28.85 -17.44 -14.55
N GLY A 124 29.31 -16.72 -13.52
CA GLY A 124 29.95 -15.40 -13.62
C GLY A 124 30.32 -14.82 -12.24
N SER A 125 31.31 -13.92 -12.15
CA SER A 125 31.64 -13.24 -10.88
C SER A 125 30.49 -12.31 -10.44
N GLY A 126 30.26 -12.08 -9.14
CA GLY A 126 29.05 -11.40 -8.63
C GLY A 126 28.74 -10.04 -9.27
N ARG A 127 29.75 -9.20 -9.52
CA ARG A 127 29.56 -7.88 -10.16
C ARG A 127 29.28 -7.99 -11.66
N GLU A 128 29.93 -8.92 -12.35
CA GLU A 128 29.68 -9.14 -13.78
C GLU A 128 28.36 -9.85 -14.02
N ALA A 129 28.00 -10.81 -13.17
CA ALA A 129 26.69 -11.47 -13.16
C ALA A 129 25.59 -10.45 -12.90
N PHE A 130 25.78 -9.52 -11.95
CA PHE A 130 24.82 -8.44 -11.72
C PHE A 130 24.73 -7.48 -12.91
N LYS A 131 25.85 -6.97 -13.44
CA LYS A 131 25.85 -6.13 -14.65
C LYS A 131 25.28 -6.85 -15.87
N ARG A 132 25.41 -8.17 -15.93
CA ARG A 132 24.83 -9.00 -16.98
C ARG A 132 23.31 -9.15 -16.77
N LEU A 133 22.86 -9.43 -15.56
CA LEU A 133 21.45 -9.47 -15.20
C LEU A 133 20.76 -8.13 -15.48
N GLU A 134 21.38 -7.02 -15.09
CA GLU A 134 20.90 -5.67 -15.39
C GLU A 134 20.79 -5.46 -16.90
N ARG A 135 21.84 -5.78 -17.68
CA ARG A 135 21.80 -5.70 -19.15
C ARG A 135 20.72 -6.59 -19.76
N GLU A 136 20.57 -7.82 -19.30
CA GLU A 136 19.56 -8.75 -19.81
C GLU A 136 18.14 -8.29 -19.45
N LEU A 137 17.92 -7.83 -18.22
CA LEU A 137 16.64 -7.22 -17.79
C LEU A 137 16.29 -5.99 -18.63
N MET A 138 17.28 -5.13 -18.91
CA MET A 138 17.09 -3.95 -19.76
C MET A 138 16.90 -4.31 -21.25
N ALA A 139 17.33 -5.49 -21.68
CA ALA A 139 17.15 -5.99 -23.04
C ALA A 139 15.83 -6.75 -23.24
N LEU A 140 15.10 -7.06 -22.18
CA LEU A 140 13.79 -7.71 -22.28
C LEU A 140 12.81 -6.84 -23.07
N ASP A 141 12.02 -7.49 -23.92
CA ASP A 141 10.80 -6.88 -24.43
C ASP A 141 9.80 -6.72 -23.28
N VAL A 142 9.72 -5.49 -22.76
CA VAL A 142 8.83 -5.13 -21.64
C VAL A 142 7.35 -5.37 -21.93
N ARG A 143 6.97 -5.59 -23.19
CA ARG A 143 5.59 -5.95 -23.57
C ARG A 143 5.28 -7.42 -23.29
N ALA A 144 6.29 -8.28 -23.34
CA ALA A 144 6.18 -9.71 -23.04
C ALA A 144 6.32 -10.01 -21.54
N VAL A 145 6.81 -9.06 -20.74
CA VAL A 145 6.96 -9.24 -19.29
C VAL A 145 5.59 -9.28 -18.62
N GLN A 146 5.34 -10.36 -17.88
CA GLN A 146 4.16 -10.49 -17.03
C GLN A 146 4.39 -9.80 -15.69
N TYR A 147 3.42 -9.01 -15.25
CA TYR A 147 3.46 -8.28 -13.99
C TYR A 147 2.40 -8.81 -13.03
N LYS A 148 2.81 -9.20 -11.82
CA LYS A 148 1.95 -9.76 -10.78
C LYS A 148 1.74 -8.72 -9.68
N ALA A 149 0.50 -8.66 -9.17
CA ALA A 149 0.15 -7.80 -8.04
C ALA A 149 0.83 -8.31 -6.76
N ASP A 150 1.32 -7.38 -5.96
CA ASP A 150 1.63 -7.59 -4.55
C ASP A 150 0.35 -7.49 -3.72
N ASP A 151 0.24 -8.32 -2.69
CA ASP A 151 -0.97 -8.42 -1.87
C ASP A 151 -1.13 -7.20 -0.93
N SER A 152 -0.06 -6.44 -0.69
CA SER A 152 -0.08 -5.25 0.16
C SER A 152 -0.53 -4.00 -0.62
N PRO A 153 -1.63 -3.35 -0.21
CA PRO A 153 -2.08 -2.14 -0.87
C PRO A 153 -1.19 -0.94 -0.51
N LEU A 154 -0.88 -0.14 -1.52
CA LEU A 154 -0.35 1.21 -1.37
C LEU A 154 -1.53 2.18 -1.25
N ILE A 155 -1.69 2.82 -0.09
CA ILE A 155 -2.73 3.82 0.10
C ILE A 155 -2.14 5.22 -0.12
N LEU A 156 -2.76 5.99 -1.01
CA LEU A 156 -2.47 7.41 -1.21
C LEU A 156 -3.63 8.26 -0.68
N HIS A 157 -3.31 9.29 0.09
CA HIS A 157 -4.28 10.27 0.61
C HIS A 157 -4.06 11.60 -0.11
N PHE A 158 -5.00 11.95 -1.00
CA PHE A 158 -5.00 13.20 -1.73
C PHE A 158 -5.66 14.29 -0.89
N ARG A 159 -4.91 15.36 -0.59
CA ARG A 159 -5.38 16.51 0.20
C ARG A 159 -4.74 17.82 -0.28
N GLY A 160 -5.25 18.94 0.20
CA GLY A 160 -4.68 20.25 -0.12
C GLY A 160 -4.78 20.57 -1.61
N SER A 161 -3.68 20.98 -2.23
CA SER A 161 -3.65 21.40 -3.64
C SER A 161 -3.65 20.24 -4.64
N SER A 162 -3.35 19.00 -4.22
CA SER A 162 -3.41 17.85 -5.12
C SER A 162 -4.83 17.54 -5.60
N THR A 163 -5.84 17.87 -4.80
CA THR A 163 -7.27 17.67 -5.09
C THR A 163 -7.80 18.52 -6.26
N THR A 164 -7.00 19.47 -6.77
CA THR A 164 -7.31 20.22 -8.00
C THR A 164 -6.72 19.56 -9.24
N ALA A 165 -5.62 18.81 -9.08
CA ALA A 165 -4.94 18.09 -10.16
C ALA A 165 -5.42 16.64 -10.30
N TYR A 166 -5.89 16.05 -9.20
CA TYR A 166 -6.41 14.69 -9.13
C TYR A 166 -7.81 14.72 -8.55
N SER A 167 -8.74 14.04 -9.22
CA SER A 167 -10.12 13.87 -8.74
C SER A 167 -10.43 12.37 -8.56
N PRO A 168 -11.37 12.01 -7.66
CA PRO A 168 -11.79 10.62 -7.47
C PRO A 168 -12.15 9.90 -8.76
N GLU A 169 -12.78 10.60 -9.71
CA GLU A 169 -13.26 10.06 -11.00
C GLU A 169 -12.12 9.66 -11.94
N MET A 170 -10.90 10.15 -11.72
CA MET A 170 -9.72 9.72 -12.49
C MET A 170 -9.35 8.27 -12.20
N PHE A 171 -9.78 7.73 -11.06
CA PHE A 171 -9.38 6.43 -10.54
C PHE A 171 -10.55 5.44 -10.63
N SER A 172 -10.51 4.54 -11.61
CA SER A 172 -11.45 3.42 -11.69
C SER A 172 -10.76 2.12 -11.26
N PRO A 173 -11.44 1.20 -10.54
CA PRO A 173 -10.86 -0.11 -10.22
C PRO A 173 -10.31 -0.82 -11.47
N GLY A 174 -9.06 -1.29 -11.39
CA GLY A 174 -8.33 -1.90 -12.48
C GLY A 174 -7.51 -0.93 -13.35
N ASP A 175 -7.76 0.39 -13.27
CA ASP A 175 -7.03 1.37 -14.07
C ASP A 175 -5.53 1.32 -13.73
N PRO A 176 -4.65 1.18 -14.74
CA PRO A 176 -3.22 1.19 -14.54
C PRO A 176 -2.72 2.62 -14.33
N PHE A 177 -1.77 2.77 -13.40
CA PHE A 177 -1.01 3.98 -13.16
C PHE A 177 0.47 3.64 -13.01
N SER A 178 1.33 4.61 -13.29
CA SER A 178 2.75 4.53 -12.96
C SER A 178 3.17 5.76 -12.17
N ALA A 179 4.18 5.60 -11.32
CA ALA A 179 4.79 6.70 -10.60
C ALA A 179 6.31 6.51 -10.58
N PRO A 180 7.12 7.49 -11.02
CA PRO A 180 8.55 7.43 -10.75
C PRO A 180 8.75 7.44 -9.22
N VAL A 181 9.75 6.70 -8.76
CA VAL A 181 10.02 6.52 -7.33
C VAL A 181 11.52 6.58 -7.07
N THR A 182 11.88 7.18 -5.95
CA THR A 182 13.21 7.12 -5.35
C THR A 182 13.08 6.58 -3.93
N ILE A 183 13.86 5.55 -3.62
CA ILE A 183 13.98 4.98 -2.28
C ILE A 183 15.37 5.32 -1.76
N GLU A 184 15.47 6.26 -0.83
CA GLU A 184 16.73 6.67 -0.21
C GLU A 184 16.90 6.00 1.14
N PHE A 185 18.02 5.32 1.32
CA PHE A 185 18.50 4.82 2.60
C PHE A 185 19.51 5.83 3.12
N ARG A 186 19.18 6.48 4.23
CA ARG A 186 19.97 7.55 4.85
C ARG A 186 20.55 7.05 6.17
N GLY A 187 21.84 6.75 6.15
CA GLY A 187 22.65 6.47 7.34
C GLY A 187 23.90 7.35 7.34
N LYS A 188 25.08 6.76 7.57
CA LYS A 188 26.37 7.45 7.38
C LYS A 188 26.65 7.77 5.91
N THR A 189 26.19 6.89 5.02
CA THR A 189 26.15 7.11 3.57
C THR A 189 24.70 7.12 3.11
N THR A 190 24.44 7.88 2.05
CA THR A 190 23.13 7.90 1.40
C THR A 190 23.18 7.04 0.15
N HIS A 191 22.32 6.04 0.07
CA HIS A 191 22.11 5.22 -1.12
C HIS A 191 20.70 5.44 -1.64
N ALA A 192 20.54 5.58 -2.96
CA ALA A 192 19.25 5.81 -3.57
C ALA A 192 18.99 4.77 -4.66
N LEU A 193 17.83 4.13 -4.60
CA LEU A 193 17.30 3.30 -5.68
C LEU A 193 16.32 4.14 -6.47
N LYS A 194 16.44 4.11 -7.79
CA LYS A 194 15.56 4.87 -8.69
C LYS A 194 14.86 3.93 -9.66
N GLY A 195 13.61 4.26 -9.98
CA GLY A 195 12.85 3.59 -11.03
C GLY A 195 11.40 4.01 -10.99
N ALA A 196 10.48 3.09 -11.29
CA ALA A 196 9.05 3.37 -11.28
C ALA A 196 8.25 2.27 -10.57
N LEU A 197 7.18 2.67 -9.90
CA LEU A 197 6.13 1.77 -9.44
C LEU A 197 5.10 1.60 -10.56
N LEU A 198 4.71 0.35 -10.81
CA LEU A 198 3.54 0.03 -11.61
C LEU A 198 2.39 -0.26 -10.65
N LEU A 199 1.28 0.45 -10.84
CA LEU A 199 0.18 0.50 -9.89
C LEU A 199 -1.12 0.17 -10.63
N LYS A 200 -2.06 -0.49 -9.96
CA LYS A 200 -3.46 -0.57 -10.40
C LYS A 200 -4.38 -0.06 -9.31
N CYS A 201 -5.36 0.77 -9.67
CA CYS A 201 -6.37 1.20 -8.72
C CYS A 201 -7.19 0.01 -8.22
N ALA A 202 -7.21 -0.21 -6.92
CA ALA A 202 -8.02 -1.22 -6.26
C ALA A 202 -9.35 -0.63 -5.75
N GLY A 203 -9.35 0.65 -5.38
CA GLY A 203 -10.55 1.34 -4.90
C GLY A 203 -10.30 2.80 -4.57
N VAL A 204 -11.39 3.57 -4.52
CA VAL A 204 -11.41 4.99 -4.16
C VAL A 204 -12.34 5.16 -2.97
N PHE A 205 -11.92 5.94 -1.98
CA PHE A 205 -12.67 6.14 -0.75
C PHE A 205 -12.75 7.64 -0.47
N THR A 206 -13.97 8.15 -0.32
CA THR A 206 -14.20 9.58 -0.05
C THR A 206 -14.21 9.90 1.45
N SER A 207 -13.99 8.88 2.29
CA SER A 207 -13.90 9.01 3.74
C SER A 207 -12.99 7.95 4.36
N GLU A 208 -12.45 8.27 5.53
CA GLU A 208 -11.67 7.35 6.36
C GLU A 208 -12.46 6.10 6.76
N ALA A 209 -13.75 6.25 7.09
CA ALA A 209 -14.60 5.12 7.48
C ALA A 209 -14.73 4.08 6.34
N GLN A 210 -14.90 4.53 5.09
CA GLN A 210 -14.94 3.62 3.94
C GLN A 210 -13.59 2.93 3.71
N LEU A 211 -12.48 3.65 3.88
CA LEU A 211 -11.14 3.08 3.76
C LEU A 211 -10.92 1.98 4.81
N LEU A 212 -11.21 2.27 6.08
CA LEU A 212 -11.04 1.35 7.20
C LEU A 212 -11.97 0.13 7.10
N ALA A 213 -13.19 0.30 6.58
CA ALA A 213 -14.10 -0.82 6.32
C ALA A 213 -13.52 -1.82 5.31
N ARG A 214 -12.73 -1.35 4.33
CA ARG A 214 -12.08 -2.20 3.32
C ARG A 214 -10.69 -2.69 3.75
N HIS A 215 -9.97 -1.87 4.49
CA HIS A 215 -8.58 -2.09 4.89
C HIS A 215 -8.42 -1.88 6.40
N ALA A 216 -8.89 -2.85 7.19
CA ALA A 216 -8.91 -2.76 8.65
C ALA A 216 -7.52 -2.61 9.31
N ASN A 217 -6.43 -2.90 8.58
CA ASN A 217 -5.05 -2.76 9.02
C ASN A 217 -4.39 -1.42 8.68
N VAL A 218 -5.14 -0.48 8.08
CA VAL A 218 -4.64 0.88 7.81
C VAL A 218 -4.61 1.66 9.11
N VAL A 219 -3.47 2.32 9.39
CA VAL A 219 -3.30 3.20 10.54
C VAL A 219 -3.12 4.63 10.06
N LEU A 220 -4.08 5.48 10.41
CA LEU A 220 -4.07 6.89 10.06
C LEU A 220 -3.28 7.69 11.10
N ALA A 221 -2.50 8.66 10.61
CA ALA A 221 -1.42 9.31 11.36
C ALA A 221 -1.88 9.94 12.70
N ASP A 222 -3.13 10.40 12.77
CA ASP A 222 -3.67 11.08 13.95
C ASP A 222 -3.99 10.12 15.12
N ASN A 223 -4.01 8.80 14.88
CA ASN A 223 -4.39 7.78 15.85
C ASN A 223 -3.25 6.78 16.17
N GLN A 224 -1.98 7.11 15.93
CA GLN A 224 -0.92 6.11 16.09
C GLN A 224 -0.78 5.59 17.54
N PRO A 225 -0.98 4.29 17.79
CA PRO A 225 -0.62 3.70 19.07
C PRO A 225 0.90 3.76 19.24
N LYS A 226 1.38 3.96 20.47
CA LYS A 226 2.82 4.07 20.80
C LYS A 226 3.66 2.83 20.45
N LYS A 227 3.05 1.73 19.99
CA LYS A 227 3.72 0.49 19.57
C LYS A 227 3.05 -0.04 18.29
N SER A 228 3.70 0.15 17.16
CA SER A 228 3.23 -0.35 15.87
C SER A 228 3.55 -1.83 15.69
N SER A 229 2.57 -2.65 15.30
CA SER A 229 2.70 -4.11 15.20
C SER A 229 3.38 -4.63 13.91
N GLY A 230 4.11 -3.78 13.18
CA GLY A 230 4.81 -4.13 11.93
C GLY A 230 3.91 -4.38 10.71
N SER A 231 2.63 -4.69 10.93
CA SER A 231 1.65 -5.06 9.88
C SER A 231 0.81 -3.87 9.39
N GLU A 232 1.12 -2.66 9.85
CA GLU A 232 0.30 -1.47 9.69
C GLU A 232 0.56 -0.78 8.35
N VAL A 233 -0.50 -0.55 7.57
CA VAL A 233 -0.41 0.18 6.30
C VAL A 233 -0.61 1.67 6.58
N LYS A 234 0.45 2.47 6.42
CA LYS A 234 0.39 3.93 6.58
C LYS A 234 0.21 4.60 5.21
N PRO A 235 -0.83 5.45 5.02
CA PRO A 235 -0.98 6.17 3.76
C PRO A 235 0.18 7.11 3.47
N LEU A 236 0.46 7.28 2.17
CA LEU A 236 1.34 8.34 1.69
C LEU A 236 0.49 9.55 1.31
N PHE A 237 0.90 10.74 1.76
CA PHE A 237 0.17 11.96 1.48
C PHE A 237 0.60 12.56 0.14
N VAL A 238 -0.39 12.90 -0.68
CA VAL A 238 -0.23 13.64 -1.93
C VAL A 238 -0.83 15.02 -1.70
N GLU A 239 -0.01 16.03 -1.45
CA GLU A 239 -0.49 17.37 -1.05
C GLU A 239 -0.38 18.42 -2.16
N THR A 240 0.54 18.19 -3.07
CA THR A 240 0.93 19.15 -4.10
C THR A 240 0.18 18.86 -5.40
N ALA A 241 -0.12 19.89 -6.19
CA ALA A 241 -0.73 19.73 -7.51
C ALA A 241 0.14 18.86 -8.47
N GLN A 242 1.45 18.77 -8.19
CA GLN A 242 2.37 17.89 -8.90
C GLN A 242 2.12 16.40 -8.61
N GLY A 243 1.28 16.05 -7.63
CA GLY A 243 0.96 14.66 -7.32
C GLY A 243 2.13 13.87 -6.75
N THR A 244 3.10 14.56 -6.16
CA THR A 244 4.23 13.93 -5.50
C THR A 244 3.86 13.52 -4.09
N PHE A 245 4.44 12.41 -3.64
CA PHE A 245 4.29 11.90 -2.30
C PHE A 245 5.64 11.53 -1.71
N SER A 246 5.74 11.55 -0.40
CA SER A 246 6.90 11.03 0.31
C SER A 246 6.53 10.48 1.67
N ARG A 247 7.37 9.57 2.17
CA ARG A 247 7.34 9.09 3.55
C ARG A 247 8.75 8.90 4.04
N ASP A 248 8.97 9.43 5.24
CA ASP A 248 10.20 9.23 6.00
C ASP A 248 9.91 8.24 7.11
N ASP A 249 10.47 7.04 7.00
CA ASP A 249 10.41 6.03 8.04
C ASP A 249 11.73 6.11 8.83
N LYS A 250 11.64 6.43 10.13
CA LYS A 250 12.80 6.35 11.02
C LYS A 250 13.08 4.88 11.30
N LEU A 251 14.31 4.47 11.02
CA LEU A 251 14.85 3.22 11.49
C LEU A 251 15.64 3.48 12.77
N PRO A 252 15.94 2.45 13.59
CA PRO A 252 16.76 2.61 14.79
C PRO A 252 18.06 3.40 14.55
N ASP A 253 18.59 3.34 13.32
CA ASP A 253 19.96 3.73 13.03
C ASP A 253 20.08 4.68 11.83
N GLY A 254 18.96 5.20 11.34
CA GLY A 254 18.90 6.03 10.14
C GLY A 254 17.47 6.32 9.73
N SER A 255 17.27 6.56 8.43
CA SER A 255 15.94 6.72 7.88
C SER A 255 15.84 6.16 6.47
N ILE A 256 14.67 5.67 6.12
CA ILE A 256 14.30 5.40 4.73
C ILE A 256 13.37 6.52 4.30
N ARG A 257 13.72 7.20 3.21
CA ARG A 257 12.80 8.09 2.51
C ARG A 257 12.32 7.41 1.25
N VAL A 258 11.02 7.17 1.15
CA VAL A 258 10.38 6.83 -0.11
C VAL A 258 9.77 8.11 -0.66
N SER A 259 10.13 8.50 -1.87
CA SER A 259 9.49 9.61 -2.59
C SER A 259 9.05 9.15 -3.97
N GLY A 260 7.92 9.65 -4.45
CA GLY A 260 7.42 9.31 -5.78
C GLY A 260 6.40 10.29 -6.32
N GLY A 261 5.90 9.98 -7.52
CA GLY A 261 4.95 10.82 -8.26
C GLY A 261 5.63 11.76 -9.27
N PRO A 262 4.89 12.40 -10.19
CA PRO A 262 3.43 12.35 -10.35
C PRO A 262 2.89 10.95 -10.68
N LEU A 263 1.61 10.72 -10.40
CA LEU A 263 0.90 9.57 -10.96
C LEU A 263 0.56 9.84 -12.41
N VAL A 264 0.96 8.93 -13.29
CA VAL A 264 0.68 8.97 -14.72
C VAL A 264 -0.24 7.81 -15.06
N LYS A 265 -1.34 8.09 -15.77
CA LYS A 265 -2.27 7.04 -16.22
C LYS A 265 -1.59 6.14 -17.25
N GLY A 266 -1.77 4.83 -17.09
CA GLY A 266 -1.15 3.82 -17.94
C GLY A 266 0.22 3.33 -17.47
N TRP A 267 0.65 2.22 -18.07
CA TRP A 267 2.01 1.66 -17.92
C TRP A 267 2.75 1.81 -19.24
N SER A 268 3.42 2.94 -19.41
CA SER A 268 4.26 3.16 -20.59
C SER A 268 5.40 2.14 -20.64
N ASP A 269 5.93 1.86 -21.84
CA ASP A 269 7.10 0.99 -21.99
C ASP A 269 8.30 1.51 -21.18
N GLN A 270 8.44 2.82 -21.03
CA GLN A 270 9.47 3.44 -20.19
C GLN A 270 9.26 3.15 -18.70
N ALA A 271 8.04 3.34 -18.17
CA ALA A 271 7.75 3.04 -16.77
C ALA A 271 7.96 1.56 -16.44
N LYS A 272 7.63 0.67 -17.38
CA LYS A 272 7.91 -0.77 -17.26
C LYS A 272 9.40 -1.09 -17.18
N ARG A 273 10.24 -0.41 -17.96
CA ARG A 273 11.71 -0.55 -17.89
C ARG A 273 12.26 -0.03 -16.56
N GLU A 274 11.80 1.14 -16.13
CA GLU A 274 12.19 1.72 -14.84
C GLU A 274 11.76 0.85 -13.66
N ASN A 275 10.61 0.16 -13.76
CA ASN A 275 10.17 -0.83 -12.78
C ASN A 275 11.08 -2.08 -12.75
N LEU A 276 11.48 -2.59 -13.92
CA LEU A 276 12.47 -3.67 -14.01
C LEU A 276 13.81 -3.26 -13.39
N GLN A 277 14.25 -2.02 -13.64
CA GLN A 277 15.48 -1.49 -13.09
C GLN A 277 15.41 -1.39 -11.56
N LEU A 278 14.28 -0.91 -11.03
CA LEU A 278 14.04 -0.87 -9.59
C LEU A 278 14.09 -2.29 -8.99
N ALA A 279 13.38 -3.24 -9.59
CA ALA A 279 13.38 -4.62 -9.11
C ALA A 279 14.77 -5.26 -9.12
N ALA A 280 15.57 -5.01 -10.16
CA ALA A 280 16.95 -5.46 -10.26
C ALA A 280 17.83 -4.89 -9.12
N GLN A 281 17.72 -3.59 -8.87
CA GLN A 281 18.47 -2.91 -7.81
C GLN A 281 18.11 -3.46 -6.42
N ILE A 282 16.82 -3.68 -6.14
CA ILE A 282 16.41 -4.21 -4.83
C ILE A 282 16.86 -5.68 -4.69
N ALA A 283 16.75 -6.51 -5.74
CA ALA A 283 17.28 -7.87 -5.72
C ALA A 283 18.79 -7.91 -5.45
N ALA A 284 19.55 -6.94 -5.98
CA ALA A 284 20.98 -6.81 -5.72
C ALA A 284 21.32 -6.62 -4.24
N LEU A 285 20.52 -5.82 -3.52
CA LEU A 285 20.71 -5.56 -2.09
C LEU A 285 20.45 -6.83 -1.27
N CYS A 286 19.45 -7.64 -1.64
CA CYS A 286 19.12 -8.90 -0.96
C CYS A 286 20.15 -10.01 -1.20
N ALA A 287 20.80 -10.03 -2.37
CA ALA A 287 21.79 -11.03 -2.77
C ALA A 287 23.03 -11.15 -1.86
N ALA A 288 23.34 -10.10 -1.10
CA ALA A 288 24.53 -10.04 -0.24
C ALA A 288 24.52 -11.10 0.88
N GLU A 289 23.38 -11.60 1.34
CA GLU A 289 23.36 -12.48 2.53
C GLU A 289 23.93 -13.89 2.28
N THR A 290 23.78 -14.45 1.08
CA THR A 290 24.27 -15.82 0.77
C THR A 290 25.79 -15.87 0.75
N ALA A 291 26.42 -14.73 0.53
CA ALA A 291 27.85 -14.58 0.30
C ALA A 291 28.74 -14.71 1.53
N LEU A 292 28.14 -14.60 2.71
CA LEU A 292 28.81 -14.79 3.97
C LEU A 292 28.75 -16.23 4.49
N LEU A 293 27.88 -17.08 3.95
CA LEU A 293 27.75 -18.48 4.36
C LEU A 293 29.06 -19.23 4.03
N GLY A 294 29.83 -19.58 5.05
CA GLY A 294 31.08 -20.36 4.94
C GLY A 294 32.37 -19.65 5.36
N ALA A 295 32.32 -18.49 6.01
CA ALA A 295 33.47 -17.90 6.71
C ALA A 295 33.30 -18.04 8.24
N PRO A 296 34.31 -18.54 9.00
CA PRO A 296 34.19 -18.72 10.45
C PRO A 296 33.87 -17.44 11.24
N ALA A 297 34.20 -16.27 10.69
CA ALA A 297 33.91 -14.95 11.28
C ALA A 297 32.60 -14.32 10.79
N ALA A 298 31.82 -15.02 9.95
CA ALA A 298 30.61 -14.47 9.36
C ALA A 298 29.38 -14.55 10.27
N ASP A 299 29.42 -15.26 11.39
CA ASP A 299 28.21 -15.50 12.21
C ASP A 299 27.59 -14.20 12.73
N LYS A 300 28.42 -13.25 13.18
CA LYS A 300 27.94 -11.92 13.61
C LYS A 300 27.30 -11.14 12.46
N LYS A 301 27.94 -11.21 11.29
CA LYS A 301 27.54 -10.51 10.06
C LYS A 301 26.25 -11.10 9.46
N LEU A 302 26.13 -12.42 9.45
CA LEU A 302 24.93 -13.17 9.09
C LEU A 302 23.80 -12.92 10.08
N ALA A 303 24.08 -12.89 11.39
CA ALA A 303 23.07 -12.56 12.39
C ALA A 303 22.52 -11.14 12.18
N CYS A 304 23.37 -10.20 11.75
CA CYS A 304 22.97 -8.83 11.42
C CYS A 304 22.02 -8.78 10.20
N LEU A 305 22.37 -9.46 9.11
CA LEU A 305 21.54 -9.56 7.91
C LEU A 305 20.22 -10.30 8.15
N ARG A 306 20.27 -11.42 8.88
CA ARG A 306 19.07 -12.16 9.29
C ARG A 306 18.17 -11.31 10.15
N ARG A 307 18.72 -10.50 11.04
CA ARG A 307 17.94 -9.57 11.87
C ARG A 307 17.27 -8.50 11.01
N PHE A 308 17.97 -7.89 10.06
CA PHE A 308 17.37 -6.95 9.10
C PHE A 308 16.26 -7.61 8.27
N ARG A 309 16.52 -8.82 7.76
CA ARG A 309 15.53 -9.63 7.05
C ARG A 309 14.29 -9.86 7.92
N ASP A 310 14.46 -10.36 9.14
CA ASP A 310 13.36 -10.81 9.99
C ASP A 310 12.60 -9.65 10.64
N GLN A 311 13.27 -8.55 10.96
CA GLN A 311 12.67 -7.42 11.65
C GLN A 311 12.18 -6.33 10.69
N THR A 312 12.87 -6.12 9.57
CA THR A 312 12.58 -5.03 8.63
C THR A 312 11.87 -5.52 7.38
N LEU A 313 12.39 -6.55 6.70
CA LEU A 313 11.76 -7.04 5.47
C LEU A 313 10.51 -7.87 5.78
N ALA A 314 10.61 -8.84 6.70
CA ALA A 314 9.52 -9.76 7.01
C ALA A 314 8.32 -9.10 7.70
N SER A 315 8.46 -7.87 8.20
CA SER A 315 7.33 -7.12 8.78
C SER A 315 6.34 -6.63 7.72
N SER A 316 6.76 -6.49 6.46
CA SER A 316 5.90 -6.08 5.34
C SER A 316 5.63 -7.25 4.37
N ASP A 317 4.47 -7.28 3.69
CA ASP A 317 4.23 -8.31 2.66
C ASP A 317 5.20 -8.19 1.49
N LEU A 318 5.48 -6.96 1.05
CA LEU A 318 6.50 -6.72 0.03
C LEU A 318 7.83 -7.34 0.43
N GLY A 319 8.31 -7.05 1.65
CA GLY A 319 9.56 -7.63 2.14
C GLY A 319 9.47 -9.14 2.32
N ARG A 320 8.32 -9.73 2.71
CA ARG A 320 8.09 -11.19 2.70
C ARG A 320 8.16 -11.78 1.29
N THR A 321 7.59 -11.11 0.29
CA THR A 321 7.68 -11.50 -1.13
C THR A 321 9.13 -11.45 -1.60
N MET A 322 9.89 -10.44 -1.19
CA MET A 322 11.32 -10.33 -1.49
C MET A 322 12.17 -11.42 -0.79
N ILE A 323 11.85 -11.74 0.47
CA ILE A 323 12.48 -12.84 1.20
C ILE A 323 12.22 -14.16 0.47
N ARG A 324 10.97 -14.45 0.08
CA ARG A 324 10.61 -15.65 -0.69
C ARG A 324 11.35 -15.70 -2.01
N PHE A 325 11.34 -14.61 -2.77
CA PHE A 325 12.11 -14.49 -4.01
C PHE A 325 13.61 -14.82 -3.78
N TYR A 326 14.19 -14.29 -2.73
CA TYR A 326 15.58 -14.53 -2.40
C TYR A 326 15.87 -15.97 -1.97
N TYR A 327 15.15 -16.55 -1.01
CA TYR A 327 15.43 -17.91 -0.51
C TYR A 327 15.00 -19.00 -1.49
N ASP A 328 13.88 -18.83 -2.20
CA ASP A 328 13.32 -19.87 -3.06
C ASP A 328 13.96 -19.86 -4.46
N THR A 329 14.56 -18.74 -4.86
CA THR A 329 15.12 -18.60 -6.21
C THR A 329 16.58 -18.18 -6.24
N PHE A 330 16.94 -17.10 -5.56
CA PHE A 330 18.27 -16.52 -5.71
C PHE A 330 19.35 -17.26 -4.89
N SER A 331 19.04 -17.62 -3.64
CA SER A 331 19.97 -18.22 -2.68
C SER A 331 20.54 -19.57 -3.15
N PRO A 332 19.75 -20.52 -3.69
CA PRO A 332 20.30 -21.79 -4.20
C PRO A 332 21.29 -21.59 -5.35
N TRP A 333 20.99 -20.66 -6.26
CA TRP A 333 21.87 -20.33 -7.39
C TRP A 333 23.16 -19.65 -6.93
N ALA A 334 23.03 -18.62 -6.08
CA ALA A 334 24.18 -17.89 -5.53
C ALA A 334 25.08 -18.80 -4.69
N ALA A 335 24.49 -19.69 -3.87
CA ALA A 335 25.21 -20.69 -3.10
C ALA A 335 26.00 -21.63 -4.02
N GLY A 336 25.39 -22.13 -5.10
CA GLY A 336 26.08 -22.97 -6.09
C GLY A 336 27.28 -22.27 -6.74
N LEU A 337 27.12 -21.00 -7.12
CA LEU A 337 28.16 -20.21 -7.76
C LEU A 337 29.34 -19.88 -6.82
N MET A 338 29.05 -19.71 -5.54
CA MET A 338 30.07 -19.48 -4.50
C MET A 338 30.76 -20.76 -4.05
N HIS A 339 30.07 -21.91 -4.15
CA HIS A 339 30.70 -23.21 -3.95
C HIS A 339 31.75 -23.49 -5.02
N GLN A 340 31.45 -23.14 -6.27
CA GLN A 340 32.28 -23.48 -7.42
C GLN A 340 33.48 -22.56 -7.64
N ARG A 341 33.49 -21.31 -7.12
CA ARG A 341 34.56 -20.35 -7.41
C ARG A 341 35.02 -19.58 -6.16
N ALA A 342 36.31 -19.68 -5.83
CA ALA A 342 36.94 -18.93 -4.74
C ALA A 342 36.95 -17.39 -4.94
N PRO A 343 37.21 -16.83 -6.14
CA PRO A 343 37.22 -15.38 -6.32
C PRO A 343 35.83 -14.74 -6.27
N SER A 344 34.76 -15.48 -6.65
CA SER A 344 33.40 -14.99 -6.45
C SER A 344 33.10 -14.84 -4.96
N ARG A 345 33.48 -15.81 -4.11
CA ARG A 345 33.36 -15.71 -2.64
C ARG A 345 34.05 -14.47 -2.07
N ALA A 346 35.27 -14.16 -2.49
CA ALA A 346 36.01 -13.00 -1.97
C ALA A 346 35.34 -11.66 -2.33
N LEU A 347 34.90 -11.53 -3.58
CA LEU A 347 34.24 -10.31 -4.08
C LEU A 347 32.87 -10.11 -3.41
N PHE A 348 32.11 -11.19 -3.30
CA PHE A 348 30.83 -11.21 -2.63
C PHE A 348 31.01 -10.85 -1.15
N ARG A 349 31.96 -11.49 -0.43
CA ARG A 349 32.36 -11.11 0.93
C ARG A 349 32.62 -9.63 1.04
N ALA A 350 33.45 -9.02 0.20
CA ALA A 350 33.72 -7.57 0.27
C ALA A 350 32.44 -6.71 0.16
N GLY A 351 31.50 -7.10 -0.72
CA GLY A 351 30.20 -6.44 -0.83
C GLY A 351 29.34 -6.63 0.42
N VAL A 352 29.36 -7.82 1.03
CA VAL A 352 28.64 -8.06 2.28
C VAL A 352 29.34 -7.42 3.48
N GLU A 353 30.65 -7.32 3.48
CA GLU A 353 31.39 -6.59 4.49
C GLU A 353 31.10 -5.10 4.40
N LEU A 354 30.88 -4.57 3.19
CA LEU A 354 30.38 -3.20 3.01
C LEU A 354 28.92 -3.07 3.50
N ALA A 355 28.05 -4.01 3.13
CA ALA A 355 26.65 -4.00 3.54
C ALA A 355 26.51 -4.18 5.05
N VAL A 356 27.27 -5.09 5.65
CA VAL A 356 27.29 -5.37 7.08
C VAL A 356 28.08 -4.33 7.84
N ALA A 357 29.16 -3.75 7.34
CA ALA A 357 29.74 -2.57 7.97
C ALA A 357 28.70 -1.43 7.97
N GLY A 358 27.91 -1.31 6.90
CA GLY A 358 26.69 -0.53 6.85
C GLY A 358 25.75 -0.90 8.00
N ILE A 359 25.30 -2.15 8.11
CA ILE A 359 24.30 -2.57 9.12
C ILE A 359 24.85 -2.64 10.56
N GLU A 360 26.13 -2.94 10.79
CA GLU A 360 26.78 -2.94 12.10
C GLU A 360 27.00 -1.51 12.59
N THR A 361 27.39 -0.58 11.70
CA THR A 361 27.38 0.85 12.03
C THR A 361 25.98 1.43 12.19
N LEU A 362 24.96 0.71 11.72
CA LEU A 362 23.58 0.94 12.10
C LEU A 362 23.36 0.41 13.54
N THR A 363 23.74 -0.83 13.87
CA THR A 363 23.34 -1.52 15.13
C THR A 363 24.22 -1.38 16.40
N GLU A 364 25.33 -0.63 16.44
CA GLU A 364 26.18 -0.54 17.65
C GLU A 364 25.73 0.51 18.69
N LEU A 365 24.92 0.05 19.67
CA LEU A 365 25.01 0.42 21.11
C LEU A 365 24.61 -0.80 21.97
N PRO A 366 25.24 -1.03 23.14
CA PRO A 366 24.99 -2.21 23.96
C PRO A 366 23.66 -2.11 24.73
N PRO A 367 23.06 -3.23 25.16
CA PRO A 367 21.86 -3.22 25.98
C PRO A 367 22.22 -2.79 27.41
N ALA A 368 22.24 -1.48 27.67
CA ALA A 368 22.29 -0.97 29.03
C ALA A 368 20.88 -0.97 29.64
N MET A 369 20.72 -1.84 30.64
CA MET A 369 19.72 -1.82 31.72
C MET A 369 18.62 -0.75 31.61
N VAL A 370 17.39 -1.18 31.30
CA VAL A 370 16.22 -0.56 31.90
C VAL A 370 15.75 -1.52 32.98
N ALA A 371 16.12 -1.19 34.22
CA ALA A 371 15.51 -1.76 35.41
C ALA A 371 13.99 -1.65 35.26
N VAL A 372 13.33 -2.81 35.38
CA VAL A 372 11.89 -2.90 35.60
C VAL A 372 11.62 -2.25 36.95
N PHE A 373 11.12 -1.01 36.96
CA PHE A 373 10.29 -0.54 38.06
C PHE A 373 8.84 -0.82 37.70
N ALA A 374 8.40 -2.04 38.03
CA ALA A 374 6.99 -2.35 38.17
C ALA A 374 6.59 -2.11 39.63
N SER A 375 5.82 -1.04 39.84
CA SER A 375 4.61 -0.94 40.68
C SER A 375 4.56 -1.74 41.99
N VAL A 376 4.36 -1.04 43.12
CA VAL A 376 3.31 -1.40 44.08
C VAL A 376 2.67 -0.13 44.66
N ARG A 377 1.34 -0.11 44.66
CA ARG A 377 0.47 0.84 45.36
C ARG A 377 0.66 0.76 46.88
N GLY A 378 0.65 1.92 47.54
CA GLY A 378 -0.41 2.23 48.51
C GLY A 378 -0.10 2.19 50.01
N ILE A 379 -0.91 3.03 50.69
CA ILE A 379 -1.27 3.08 52.12
C ILE A 379 -0.52 4.15 52.93
N GLY A 380 -1.29 5.13 53.43
CA GLY A 380 -0.91 6.13 54.43
C GLY A 380 -0.65 5.52 55.81
N PRO A 381 -0.53 6.32 56.87
CA PRO A 381 -1.61 7.18 57.35
C PRO A 381 -1.46 8.68 57.07
#